data_AF-A0A176QDV0-F1
#
_entry.id   AF-A0A176QDV0-F1
#
_cell.length_a   1.000
_cell.length_b   1.000
_cell.length_c   1.000
_cell.angle_alpha   90.00
_cell.angle_beta   90.00
_cell.angle_gamma   90.00
#
_symmetry.space_group_name_H-M   'P 1'
#
loop_
_entity.id
_entity.type
_entity.pdbx_description
1 polymer ?
#
loop_
_entity_poly.entity_id
_entity_poly.type
_entity_poly.pdbx_seq_one_letter_code
_entity_poly.pdbx_strand_id
1 'polypeptide(L)'
;MQLAEKAIEELAEATASGAIPMSIAHDSARPLHVSNIASGTRRNDEGYLEVWVEFDVDEDRWEAYQGDVRAAGIEGFGGMSITFVTPLEGEEWVETPMKVAGDAHHFTDDELRAAAMILRRLDPEAAGEQLYQLAAIPGLRVVFALTLDFILGIGTNIAASAIYDAAKGLFKKGQTNSVDIALKESRNGARSLTIAIKFDTEEELKTAMDRLPAIVDSGARGTFAHHADGYVQVDNDAPAAIDTAEGTLGLEGLDDPKEIEEPQPDNIYEAAREVD
;
A
#
# COMPACT_ATOMS: atom_id res chain seq x y z
N MET A 1 -7.69 8.85 22.41
CA MET A 1 -7.38 7.47 22.86
C MET A 1 -6.15 7.55 23.74
N GLN A 2 -6.12 6.87 24.89
CA GLN A 2 -4.94 6.77 25.75
C GLN A 2 -4.46 5.33 25.73
N LEU A 3 -3.18 5.13 25.44
CA LEU A 3 -2.53 3.83 25.52
C LEU A 3 -2.08 3.57 26.97
N ALA A 4 -1.93 2.30 27.34
CA ALA A 4 -1.28 1.94 28.59
C ALA A 4 0.18 2.41 28.59
N GLU A 5 0.70 2.82 29.74
CA GLU A 5 2.09 3.30 29.89
C GLU A 5 3.12 2.33 29.29
N LYS A 6 2.96 1.03 29.55
CA LYS A 6 3.79 -0.03 28.96
C LYS A 6 3.78 -0.02 27.43
N ALA A 7 2.63 0.21 26.80
CA ALA A 7 2.53 0.26 25.34
C ALA A 7 3.21 1.52 24.77
N ILE A 8 3.21 2.63 25.51
CA ILE A 8 3.93 3.86 25.13
C ILE A 8 5.44 3.63 25.20
N GLU A 9 5.92 2.93 26.22
CA GLU A 9 7.34 2.55 26.36
C GLU A 9 7.78 1.57 25.26
N GLU A 10 6.99 0.52 25.00
CA GLU A 10 7.23 -0.43 23.91
C GLU A 10 7.26 0.27 22.55
N LEU A 11 6.38 1.24 22.31
CA LEU A 11 6.35 2.05 21.09
C LEU A 11 7.61 2.91 20.94
N ALA A 12 8.09 3.53 22.03
CA ALA A 12 9.30 4.34 22.01
C ALA A 12 10.55 3.49 21.72
N GLU A 13 10.65 2.29 22.31
CA GLU A 13 11.74 1.34 22.07
C GLU A 13 11.69 0.78 20.64
N ALA A 14 10.51 0.43 20.14
CA ALA A 14 10.34 -0.05 18.78
C ALA A 14 10.67 1.03 17.73
N THR A 15 10.36 2.30 18.04
CA THR A 15 10.77 3.44 17.20
C THR A 15 12.29 3.63 17.25
N ALA A 16 12.90 3.57 18.44
CA ALA A 16 14.34 3.77 18.64
C ALA A 16 15.19 2.71 17.93
N SER A 17 14.72 1.46 17.95
CA SER A 17 15.38 0.34 17.29
C SER A 17 15.16 0.29 15.77
N GLY A 18 14.28 1.15 15.24
CA GLY A 18 13.86 1.09 13.84
C GLY A 18 12.95 -0.10 13.51
N ALA A 19 12.46 -0.82 14.53
CA ALA A 19 11.49 -1.90 14.34
C ALA A 19 10.15 -1.38 13.79
N ILE A 20 9.81 -0.12 14.06
CA ILE A 20 8.71 0.59 13.43
C ILE A 20 9.28 1.59 12.43
N PRO A 21 9.02 1.42 11.12
CA PRO A 21 9.44 2.40 10.13
C PRO A 21 8.69 3.70 10.35
N MET A 22 9.43 4.81 10.37
CA MET A 22 8.83 6.14 10.42
C MET A 22 8.45 6.59 9.02
N SER A 23 7.22 7.04 8.85
CA SER A 23 6.74 7.67 7.62
C SER A 23 6.20 9.04 7.97
N ILE A 24 6.71 10.07 7.30
CA ILE A 24 6.15 11.42 7.41
C ILE A 24 5.40 11.74 6.12
N ALA A 25 4.20 12.30 6.28
CA ALA A 25 3.18 12.48 5.25
C ALA A 25 2.48 11.19 4.81
N HIS A 26 1.17 11.30 4.57
CA HIS A 26 0.33 10.25 3.97
C HIS A 26 0.26 10.36 2.44
N ASP A 27 0.87 11.39 1.86
CA ASP A 27 0.93 11.55 0.42
C ASP A 27 1.99 10.63 -0.17
N SER A 28 1.56 9.42 -0.50
CA SER A 28 2.43 8.41 -1.10
C SER A 28 2.99 8.82 -2.47
N ALA A 29 2.40 9.83 -3.14
CA ALA A 29 2.96 10.36 -4.38
C ALA A 29 4.22 11.20 -4.14
N ARG A 30 4.44 11.69 -2.91
CA ARG A 30 5.57 12.54 -2.52
C ARG A 30 6.15 12.06 -1.19
N PRO A 31 6.81 10.88 -1.16
CA PRO A 31 7.31 10.32 0.08
C PRO A 31 8.40 11.19 0.68
N LEU A 32 8.28 11.43 1.99
CA LEU A 32 9.27 12.12 2.79
C LEU A 32 10.09 11.07 3.54
N HIS A 33 11.27 10.76 3.01
CA HIS A 33 12.18 9.82 3.66
C HIS A 33 12.77 10.46 4.90
N VAL A 34 12.66 9.76 6.03
CA VAL A 34 13.19 10.22 7.32
C VAL A 34 14.03 9.14 7.97
N SER A 35 15.04 9.58 8.71
CA SER A 35 15.90 8.68 9.50
C SER A 35 15.76 9.02 10.98
N ASN A 36 15.45 8.03 11.82
CA ASN A 36 15.37 8.25 13.26
C ASN A 36 16.77 8.56 13.82
N ILE A 37 16.89 9.65 14.58
CA ILE A 37 18.11 10.04 15.30
C ILE A 37 18.00 9.62 16.76
N ALA A 38 16.86 9.88 17.41
CA ALA A 38 16.60 9.49 18.77
C ALA A 38 15.09 9.42 19.06
N SER A 39 14.68 8.53 19.95
CA SER A 39 13.31 8.53 20.47
C SER A 39 13.27 8.09 21.92
N GLY A 40 12.18 8.42 22.61
CA GLY A 40 11.97 8.05 24.00
C GLY A 40 10.58 8.42 24.49
N THR A 41 10.36 8.28 25.78
CA THR A 41 9.13 8.76 26.43
C THR A 41 9.43 10.03 27.23
N ARG A 42 8.45 10.94 27.30
CA ARG A 42 8.49 12.10 28.21
C ARG A 42 7.09 12.40 28.72
N ARG A 43 6.98 13.11 29.83
CA ARG A 43 5.70 13.66 30.28
C ARG A 43 5.55 15.08 29.76
N ASN A 44 4.41 15.40 29.16
CA ASN A 44 4.09 16.77 28.75
C ASN A 44 3.64 17.62 29.95
N ASP A 45 3.39 18.91 29.70
CA ASP A 45 2.98 19.87 30.73
C ASP A 45 1.61 19.54 31.37
N GLU A 46 0.81 18.69 30.70
CA GLU A 46 -0.47 18.20 31.18
C GLU A 46 -0.35 16.87 31.96
N GLY A 47 0.87 16.33 32.09
CA GLY A 47 1.18 15.10 32.82
C GLY A 47 0.99 13.81 32.03
N TYR A 48 0.58 13.88 30.76
CA TYR A 48 0.46 12.73 29.88
C TYR A 48 1.83 12.23 29.45
N LEU A 49 1.99 10.91 29.43
CA LEU A 49 3.16 10.27 28.84
C LEU A 49 3.03 10.26 27.32
N GLU A 50 4.05 10.71 26.61
CA GLU A 50 4.10 10.80 25.16
C GLU A 50 5.42 10.23 24.64
N VAL A 51 5.38 9.65 23.43
CA VAL A 51 6.58 9.27 22.68
C VAL A 51 7.10 10.51 21.96
N TRP A 52 8.36 10.86 22.19
CA TRP A 52 9.06 11.88 21.41
C TRP A 52 10.04 11.22 20.44
N VAL A 53 10.22 11.85 19.28
CA VAL A 53 11.10 11.38 18.21
C VAL A 53 11.84 12.58 17.62
N GLU A 54 13.14 12.43 17.44
CA GLU A 54 14.04 13.32 16.72
C GLU A 54 14.50 12.58 15.46
N PHE A 55 14.40 13.22 14.31
CA PHE A 55 14.68 12.59 13.02
C PHE A 55 15.38 13.56 12.07
N ASP A 56 16.07 12.99 11.09
CA ASP A 56 16.69 13.70 9.98
C ASP A 56 15.84 13.57 8.73
N VAL A 57 15.76 14.64 7.94
CA VAL A 57 14.93 14.76 6.74
C VAL A 57 15.56 15.78 5.78
N ASP A 58 15.39 15.55 4.49
CA ASP A 58 15.82 16.50 3.45
C ASP A 58 15.11 17.86 3.63
N GLU A 59 15.90 18.93 3.73
CA GLU A 59 15.43 20.28 4.05
C GLU A 59 14.45 20.82 3.01
N ASP A 60 14.76 20.68 1.72
CA ASP A 60 13.92 21.19 0.63
C ASP A 60 12.57 20.45 0.58
N ARG A 61 12.58 19.12 0.74
CA ARG A 61 11.34 18.33 0.82
C ARG A 61 10.54 18.66 2.08
N TRP A 62 11.23 18.90 3.20
CA TRP A 62 10.61 19.31 4.45
C TRP A 62 9.90 20.66 4.33
N GLU A 63 10.56 21.65 3.72
CA GLU A 63 9.97 22.96 3.47
C GLU A 63 8.75 22.90 2.55
N ALA A 64 8.80 22.07 1.50
CA ALA A 64 7.68 21.85 0.60
C ALA A 64 6.47 21.24 1.35
N TYR A 65 6.71 20.20 2.14
CA TYR A 65 5.68 19.58 2.99
C TYR A 65 5.05 20.61 3.96
N GLN A 66 5.88 21.40 4.66
CA GLN A 66 5.39 22.46 5.55
C GLN A 66 4.63 23.55 4.79
N GLY A 67 5.01 23.84 3.55
CA GLY A 67 4.28 24.71 2.64
C GLY A 67 2.85 24.22 2.40
N ASP A 68 2.70 22.94 2.06
CA ASP A 68 1.40 22.30 1.84
C ASP A 68 0.54 22.28 3.12
N VAL A 69 1.14 21.92 4.26
CA VAL A 69 0.47 21.93 5.58
C VAL A 69 -0.07 23.32 5.91
N ARG A 70 0.75 24.37 5.73
CA ARG A 70 0.32 25.76 5.95
C ARG A 70 -0.76 26.19 4.95
N ALA A 71 -0.65 25.80 3.69
CA ALA A 71 -1.65 26.09 2.66
C ALA A 71 -3.00 25.42 2.98
N ALA A 72 -2.98 24.27 3.65
CA ALA A 72 -4.17 23.59 4.18
C ALA A 72 -4.75 24.26 5.44
N GLY A 73 -4.16 25.36 5.94
CA GLY A 73 -4.63 26.09 7.11
C GLY A 73 -4.28 25.42 8.44
N ILE A 74 -3.36 24.46 8.46
CA ILE A 74 -2.87 23.83 9.68
C ILE A 74 -1.72 24.69 10.23
N GLU A 75 -1.94 25.32 11.37
CA GLU A 75 -0.90 26.13 12.03
C GLU A 75 0.12 25.24 12.74
N GLY A 76 1.41 25.49 12.48
CA GLY A 76 2.51 24.77 13.11
C GLY A 76 2.93 23.51 12.36
N PHE A 77 3.44 22.55 13.13
CA PHE A 77 3.89 21.27 12.60
C PHE A 77 2.66 20.38 12.36
N GLY A 78 2.31 20.14 11.09
CA GLY A 78 1.25 19.19 10.73
C GLY A 78 1.54 17.84 11.37
N GLY A 79 0.56 17.26 12.07
CA GLY A 79 0.76 16.08 12.91
C GLY A 79 1.49 14.94 12.19
N MET A 80 2.51 14.37 12.84
CA MET A 80 3.12 13.11 12.42
C MET A 80 2.17 11.96 12.73
N SER A 81 1.87 11.15 11.72
CA SER A 81 1.13 9.90 11.90
C SER A 81 2.11 8.75 12.07
N ILE A 82 2.06 8.06 13.19
CA ILE A 82 2.71 6.75 13.33
C ILE A 82 1.66 5.71 13.02
N THR A 83 1.99 4.76 12.14
CA THR A 83 1.13 3.61 11.88
C THR A 83 1.77 2.34 12.41
N PHE A 84 1.06 1.59 13.24
CA PHE A 84 1.47 0.26 13.70
C PHE A 84 0.29 -0.69 13.73
N VAL A 85 0.58 -1.98 13.83
CA VAL A 85 -0.44 -3.03 13.93
C VAL A 85 -0.31 -3.79 15.24
N THR A 86 -1.43 -4.33 15.73
CA THR A 86 -1.46 -5.30 16.84
C THR A 86 -2.37 -6.48 16.49
N PRO A 87 -2.22 -7.64 17.13
CA PRO A 87 -3.18 -8.73 16.97
C PRO A 87 -4.56 -8.27 17.49
N LEU A 88 -5.62 -8.93 17.02
CA LEU A 88 -6.94 -8.77 17.61
C LEU A 88 -6.96 -9.25 19.07
N GLU A 89 -7.93 -8.77 19.85
CA GLU A 89 -8.09 -9.19 21.24
C GLU A 89 -8.24 -10.72 21.33
N GLY A 90 -7.39 -11.33 22.17
CA GLY A 90 -7.36 -12.77 22.39
C GLY A 90 -6.61 -13.58 21.32
N GLU A 91 -6.01 -12.94 20.32
CA GLU A 91 -5.18 -13.58 19.30
C GLU A 91 -3.69 -13.35 19.57
N GLU A 92 -2.86 -14.33 19.20
CA GLU A 92 -1.40 -14.22 19.29
C GLU A 92 -0.81 -13.68 17.98
N TRP A 93 0.40 -13.15 18.04
CA TRP A 93 1.15 -12.79 16.84
C TRP A 93 1.45 -14.04 16.01
N VAL A 94 0.98 -14.05 14.77
CA VAL A 94 1.25 -15.12 13.81
C VAL A 94 1.93 -14.51 12.59
N GLU A 95 3.08 -15.07 12.21
CA GLU A 95 3.72 -14.81 10.92
C GLU A 95 3.05 -15.67 9.87
N THR A 96 2.28 -15.04 8.99
CA THR A 96 1.42 -15.72 8.02
C THR A 96 1.49 -15.04 6.64
N PRO A 97 1.40 -15.79 5.53
CA PRO A 97 1.40 -15.24 4.18
C PRO A 97 0.30 -14.23 3.88
N MET A 98 -0.82 -14.23 4.63
CA MET A 98 -1.94 -13.30 4.42
C MET A 98 -2.43 -12.68 5.73
N LYS A 99 -2.52 -11.35 5.77
CA LYS A 99 -3.07 -10.59 6.88
C LYS A 99 -4.02 -9.51 6.40
N VAL A 100 -4.99 -9.15 7.23
CA VAL A 100 -5.84 -7.96 7.06
C VAL A 100 -5.79 -7.10 8.31
N ALA A 101 -5.34 -5.86 8.18
CA ALA A 101 -5.33 -4.88 9.24
C ALA A 101 -6.30 -3.74 8.91
N GLY A 102 -7.12 -3.29 9.87
CA GLY A 102 -8.00 -2.14 9.66
C GLY A 102 -7.93 -1.15 10.80
N ASP A 103 -8.11 0.13 10.49
CA ASP A 103 -8.02 1.21 11.49
C ASP A 103 -8.95 0.97 12.69
N ALA A 104 -8.38 0.88 13.89
CA ALA A 104 -9.07 0.57 15.14
C ALA A 104 -10.12 1.63 15.54
N HIS A 105 -10.07 2.84 14.96
CA HIS A 105 -11.11 3.85 15.13
C HIS A 105 -12.38 3.51 14.35
N HIS A 106 -12.24 2.79 13.24
CA HIS A 106 -13.30 2.58 12.26
C HIS A 106 -13.83 1.14 12.21
N PHE A 107 -13.01 0.17 12.59
CA PHE A 107 -13.31 -1.25 12.48
C PHE A 107 -13.23 -1.94 13.84
N THR A 108 -14.18 -2.85 14.07
CA THR A 108 -14.16 -3.71 15.25
C THR A 108 -13.39 -5.00 14.99
N ASP A 109 -12.93 -5.65 16.06
CA ASP A 109 -12.27 -6.97 15.97
C ASP A 109 -13.14 -8.02 15.28
N ASP A 110 -14.45 -7.98 15.48
CA ASP A 110 -15.37 -8.92 14.83
C ASP A 110 -15.45 -8.69 13.31
N GLU A 111 -15.43 -7.42 12.86
CA GLU A 111 -15.38 -7.10 11.43
C GLU A 111 -14.08 -7.58 10.80
N LEU A 112 -12.94 -7.33 11.46
CA LEU A 112 -11.61 -7.73 10.99
C LEU A 112 -11.44 -9.26 11.01
N ARG A 113 -11.98 -9.94 12.02
CA ARG A 113 -12.02 -11.40 12.10
C ARG A 113 -12.88 -12.01 11.00
N ALA A 114 -14.02 -11.39 10.68
CA ALA A 114 -14.86 -11.83 9.56
C ALA A 114 -14.13 -11.69 8.21
N ALA A 115 -13.38 -10.60 8.01
CA ALA A 115 -12.54 -10.42 6.83
C ALA A 115 -11.41 -11.47 6.77
N ALA A 116 -10.69 -11.70 7.89
CA ALA A 116 -9.65 -12.73 7.97
C ALA A 116 -10.21 -14.14 7.69
N MET A 117 -11.43 -14.45 8.15
CA MET A 117 -12.10 -15.72 7.87
C MET A 117 -12.38 -15.95 6.37
N ILE A 118 -12.55 -14.91 5.57
CA ILE A 118 -12.65 -15.03 4.12
C ILE A 118 -11.29 -15.41 3.52
N LEU A 119 -10.22 -14.75 3.97
CA LEU A 119 -8.84 -15.06 3.56
C LEU A 119 -8.42 -16.47 3.97
N ARG A 120 -8.94 -16.99 5.09
CA ARG A 120 -8.68 -18.36 5.58
C ARG A 120 -9.09 -19.48 4.62
N ARG A 121 -9.87 -19.18 3.59
CA ARG A 121 -10.18 -20.11 2.50
C ARG A 121 -8.98 -20.39 1.60
N LEU A 122 -8.02 -19.47 1.55
CA LEU A 122 -6.79 -19.55 0.76
C LEU A 122 -5.59 -19.90 1.64
N ASP A 123 -5.52 -19.28 2.81
CA ASP A 123 -4.45 -19.46 3.79
C ASP A 123 -5.04 -19.76 5.17
N PRO A 124 -5.06 -21.03 5.64
CA PRO A 124 -5.66 -21.39 6.92
C PRO A 124 -5.12 -20.61 8.13
N GLU A 125 -3.92 -20.03 8.03
CA GLU A 125 -3.27 -19.25 9.08
C GLU A 125 -3.49 -17.74 8.92
N ALA A 126 -4.32 -17.30 7.96
CA ALA A 126 -4.58 -15.88 7.75
C ALA A 126 -5.11 -15.20 9.02
N ALA A 127 -4.58 -14.02 9.31
CA ALA A 127 -4.82 -13.30 10.55
C ALA A 127 -5.49 -11.93 10.33
N GLY A 128 -6.28 -11.51 11.32
CA GLY A 128 -6.75 -10.14 11.44
C GLY A 128 -5.87 -9.36 12.41
N GLU A 129 -5.72 -8.05 12.17
CA GLU A 129 -4.92 -7.16 13.01
C GLU A 129 -5.62 -5.80 13.17
N GLN A 130 -5.42 -5.13 14.30
CA GLN A 130 -5.82 -3.74 14.47
C GLN A 130 -4.73 -2.83 13.91
N LEU A 131 -5.11 -1.87 13.08
CA LEU A 131 -4.23 -0.80 12.59
C LEU A 131 -4.43 0.45 13.45
N TYR A 132 -3.34 1.07 13.87
CA TYR A 132 -3.35 2.31 14.63
C TYR A 132 -2.65 3.39 13.85
N GLN A 133 -3.38 4.36 13.28
CA GLN A 133 -2.78 5.37 12.40
C GLN A 133 -2.33 6.67 13.09
N LEU A 134 -2.56 6.80 14.41
CA LEU A 134 -2.23 7.97 15.26
C LEU A 134 -2.33 9.33 14.55
N ALA A 135 -3.37 9.53 13.74
CA ALA A 135 -3.64 10.77 13.02
C ALA A 135 -4.75 11.56 13.72
N ALA A 136 -4.78 12.89 13.54
CA ALA A 136 -5.81 13.74 14.12
C ALA A 136 -7.22 13.37 13.63
N ILE A 137 -7.33 12.99 12.36
CA ILE A 137 -8.53 12.43 11.75
C ILE A 137 -8.06 11.26 10.87
N PRO A 138 -8.04 10.02 11.38
CA PRO A 138 -7.63 8.88 10.56
C PRO A 138 -8.66 8.66 9.46
N GLY A 139 -8.21 8.57 8.22
CA GLY A 139 -9.04 8.10 7.12
C GLY A 139 -9.44 6.63 7.34
N LEU A 140 -10.53 6.19 6.72
CA LEU A 140 -10.87 4.77 6.67
C LEU A 140 -9.82 4.02 5.86
N ARG A 141 -8.96 3.25 6.54
CA ARG A 141 -7.90 2.47 5.89
C ARG A 141 -7.96 1.01 6.32
N VAL A 142 -7.81 0.14 5.33
CA VAL A 142 -7.59 -1.30 5.49
C VAL A 142 -6.32 -1.65 4.72
N VAL A 143 -5.44 -2.45 5.31
CA VAL A 143 -4.21 -2.95 4.70
C VAL A 143 -4.30 -4.46 4.60
N PHE A 144 -4.21 -5.00 3.38
CA PHE A 144 -3.98 -6.41 3.14
C PHE A 144 -2.48 -6.62 2.94
N ALA A 145 -1.83 -7.31 3.88
CA ALA A 145 -0.42 -7.64 3.77
C ALA A 145 -0.28 -9.08 3.31
N LEU A 146 0.36 -9.29 2.16
CA LEU A 146 0.50 -10.61 1.55
C LEU A 146 1.94 -10.87 1.10
N THR A 147 2.35 -12.13 1.09
CA THR A 147 3.64 -12.50 0.49
C THR A 147 3.49 -12.72 -1.02
N LEU A 148 4.39 -12.15 -1.81
CA LEU A 148 4.31 -12.21 -3.28
C LEU A 148 4.37 -13.66 -3.80
N ASP A 149 5.24 -14.49 -3.22
CA ASP A 149 5.37 -15.91 -3.59
C ASP A 149 4.07 -16.69 -3.39
N PHE A 150 3.35 -16.41 -2.30
CA PHE A 150 2.07 -17.03 -2.01
C PHE A 150 1.04 -16.64 -3.06
N ILE A 151 0.94 -15.35 -3.39
CA ILE A 151 0.00 -14.82 -4.38
C ILE A 151 0.24 -15.41 -5.77
N LEU A 152 1.50 -15.51 -6.19
CA LEU A 152 1.87 -16.16 -7.44
C LEU A 152 1.55 -17.66 -7.43
N GLY A 153 1.69 -18.32 -6.28
CA GLY A 153 1.38 -19.74 -6.11
C GLY A 153 -0.11 -20.08 -6.21
N ILE A 154 -0.98 -19.27 -5.60
CA ILE A 154 -2.44 -19.46 -5.68
C ILE A 154 -3.07 -18.88 -6.94
N GLY A 155 -2.37 -17.96 -7.61
CA GLY A 155 -2.87 -17.21 -8.76
C GLY A 155 -3.48 -15.86 -8.36
N THR A 156 -3.05 -14.81 -9.07
CA THR A 156 -3.41 -13.41 -8.80
C THR A 156 -4.92 -13.13 -8.88
N ASN A 157 -5.64 -13.78 -9.80
CA ASN A 157 -7.11 -13.65 -9.91
C ASN A 157 -7.85 -14.19 -8.66
N ILE A 158 -7.36 -15.29 -8.10
CA ILE A 158 -7.97 -15.91 -6.90
C ILE A 158 -7.73 -15.02 -5.69
N ALA A 159 -6.50 -14.51 -5.54
CA ALA A 159 -6.15 -13.56 -4.50
C ALA A 159 -6.98 -12.28 -4.59
N ALA A 160 -7.09 -11.67 -5.78
CA ALA A 160 -7.87 -10.45 -6.01
C ALA A 160 -9.34 -10.64 -5.63
N SER A 161 -9.94 -11.78 -5.98
CA SER A 161 -11.33 -12.10 -5.64
C SER A 161 -11.53 -12.23 -4.12
N ALA A 162 -10.60 -12.88 -3.42
CA ALA A 162 -10.68 -13.00 -1.96
C ALA A 162 -10.47 -11.67 -1.23
N ILE A 163 -9.53 -10.84 -1.71
CA ILE A 163 -9.32 -9.47 -1.20
C ILE A 163 -10.58 -8.64 -1.43
N TYR A 164 -11.20 -8.71 -2.62
CA TYR A 164 -12.46 -8.04 -2.92
C TYR A 164 -13.57 -8.44 -1.93
N ASP A 165 -13.79 -9.74 -1.73
CA ASP A 165 -14.83 -10.24 -0.83
C ASP A 165 -14.60 -9.81 0.62
N ALA A 166 -13.34 -9.83 1.09
CA ALA A 166 -12.97 -9.37 2.42
C ALA A 166 -13.16 -7.85 2.56
N ALA A 167 -12.65 -7.06 1.62
CA ALA A 167 -12.74 -5.60 1.61
C ALA A 167 -14.20 -5.11 1.52
N LYS A 168 -15.06 -5.82 0.78
CA LYS A 168 -16.49 -5.53 0.70
C LYS A 168 -17.17 -5.60 2.07
N GLY A 169 -16.78 -6.56 2.91
CA GLY A 169 -17.26 -6.67 4.29
C GLY A 169 -16.86 -5.48 5.18
N LEU A 170 -15.78 -4.79 4.81
CA LEU A 170 -15.23 -3.63 5.50
C LEU A 170 -15.64 -2.29 4.85
N PHE A 171 -16.49 -2.32 3.83
CA PHE A 171 -16.93 -1.10 3.16
C PHE A 171 -17.88 -0.27 4.05
N LYS A 172 -17.53 0.99 4.32
CA LYS A 172 -18.39 1.94 5.03
C LYS A 172 -19.04 2.90 4.03
N LYS A 173 -20.35 2.75 3.82
CA LYS A 173 -21.13 3.59 2.89
C LYS A 173 -21.13 5.06 3.29
N GLY A 174 -20.99 5.94 2.31
CA GLY A 174 -21.05 7.39 2.51
C GLY A 174 -19.77 8.00 3.07
N GLN A 175 -18.68 7.24 3.09
CA GLN A 175 -17.35 7.71 3.45
C GLN A 175 -16.36 7.26 2.36
N THR A 176 -15.25 7.98 2.22
CA THR A 176 -14.16 7.56 1.33
C THR A 176 -13.36 6.46 2.00
N ASN A 177 -13.31 5.30 1.36
CA ASN A 177 -12.61 4.12 1.85
C ASN A 177 -11.24 4.04 1.16
N SER A 178 -10.24 3.52 1.87
CA SER A 178 -8.91 3.22 1.34
C SER A 178 -8.55 1.77 1.64
N VAL A 179 -8.14 1.05 0.62
CA VAL A 179 -7.57 -0.30 0.73
C VAL A 179 -6.16 -0.27 0.17
N ASP A 180 -5.21 -0.70 0.98
CA ASP A 180 -3.83 -0.88 0.57
C ASP A 180 -3.52 -2.36 0.48
N ILE A 181 -2.86 -2.76 -0.61
CA ILE A 181 -2.40 -4.13 -0.83
C ILE A 181 -0.88 -4.09 -0.81
N ALA A 182 -0.31 -4.55 0.29
CA ALA A 182 1.13 -4.61 0.52
C ALA A 182 1.64 -6.02 0.20
N LEU A 183 2.37 -6.16 -0.90
CA LEU A 183 2.97 -7.40 -1.35
C LEU A 183 4.46 -7.38 -0.98
N LYS A 184 4.93 -8.39 -0.24
CA LYS A 184 6.34 -8.51 0.19
C LYS A 184 6.97 -9.79 -0.33
N GLU A 185 8.19 -9.74 -0.85
CA GLU A 185 8.95 -10.96 -1.16
C GLU A 185 9.39 -11.70 0.12
N SER A 186 9.15 -13.01 0.20
CA SER A 186 9.41 -13.81 1.40
C SER A 186 10.91 -13.97 1.70
N ARG A 187 11.75 -13.97 0.65
CA ARG A 187 13.21 -14.09 0.76
C ARG A 187 13.82 -12.70 0.91
N ASN A 188 14.04 -12.30 2.16
CA ASN A 188 14.75 -11.09 2.60
C ASN A 188 14.01 -9.75 2.46
N GLY A 189 12.73 -9.71 2.08
CA GLY A 189 11.98 -8.45 2.00
C GLY A 189 12.57 -7.44 1.00
N ALA A 190 13.43 -7.89 0.08
CA ALA A 190 14.20 -7.01 -0.79
C ALA A 190 13.33 -6.19 -1.75
N ARG A 191 12.07 -6.60 -1.92
CA ARG A 191 11.07 -5.90 -2.72
C ARG A 191 9.75 -5.89 -1.98
N SER A 192 9.17 -4.69 -1.93
CA SER A 192 7.77 -4.52 -1.58
C SER A 192 7.04 -3.74 -2.68
N LEU A 193 5.80 -4.13 -2.91
CA LEU A 193 4.88 -3.49 -3.83
C LEU A 193 3.64 -3.11 -3.03
N THR A 194 3.37 -1.81 -2.92
CA THR A 194 2.16 -1.33 -2.25
C THR A 194 1.24 -0.69 -3.28
N ILE A 195 0.00 -1.18 -3.32
CA ILE A 195 -1.04 -0.68 -4.22
C ILE A 195 -2.11 -0.04 -3.35
N ALA A 196 -2.26 1.29 -3.45
CA ALA A 196 -3.25 2.04 -2.68
C ALA A 196 -4.48 2.34 -3.55
N ILE A 197 -5.66 1.95 -3.07
CA ILE A 197 -6.93 2.06 -3.78
C ILE A 197 -7.89 2.87 -2.93
N LYS A 198 -8.28 4.04 -3.42
CA LYS A 198 -9.33 4.85 -2.83
C LYS A 198 -10.63 4.64 -3.59
N PHE A 199 -11.73 4.50 -2.88
CA PHE A 199 -13.04 4.26 -3.48
C PHE A 199 -14.17 4.76 -2.57
N ASP A 200 -15.23 5.23 -3.21
CA ASP A 200 -16.47 5.65 -2.57
C ASP A 200 -17.61 4.65 -2.85
N THR A 201 -17.43 3.75 -3.84
CA THR A 201 -18.42 2.74 -4.23
C THR A 201 -17.86 1.32 -4.34
N GLU A 202 -18.72 0.32 -4.20
CA GLU A 202 -18.35 -1.10 -4.38
C GLU A 202 -17.93 -1.42 -5.83
N GLU A 203 -18.48 -0.69 -6.81
CA GLU A 203 -18.15 -0.86 -8.23
C GLU A 203 -16.74 -0.37 -8.56
N GLU A 204 -16.30 0.74 -7.94
CA GLU A 204 -14.92 1.22 -8.03
C GLU A 204 -13.94 0.21 -7.44
N LEU A 205 -14.24 -0.32 -6.24
CA LEU A 205 -13.42 -1.37 -5.61
C LEU A 205 -13.33 -2.61 -6.52
N LYS A 206 -14.46 -3.06 -7.07
CA LYS A 206 -14.48 -4.20 -7.99
C LYS A 206 -13.61 -3.94 -9.22
N THR A 207 -13.76 -2.77 -9.84
CA THR A 207 -12.98 -2.37 -11.03
C THR A 207 -11.49 -2.35 -10.73
N ALA A 208 -11.09 -1.87 -9.55
CA ALA A 208 -9.70 -1.89 -9.11
C ALA A 208 -9.18 -3.33 -8.90
N MET A 209 -9.99 -4.21 -8.29
CA MET A 209 -9.64 -5.62 -8.09
C MET A 209 -9.53 -6.41 -9.41
N ASP A 210 -10.37 -6.11 -10.39
CA ASP A 210 -10.29 -6.70 -11.74
C ASP A 210 -8.97 -6.33 -12.46
N ARG A 211 -8.36 -5.19 -12.12
CA ARG A 211 -7.07 -4.73 -12.66
C ARG A 211 -5.86 -5.24 -11.87
N LEU A 212 -6.06 -5.64 -10.61
CA LEU A 212 -4.99 -6.06 -9.70
C LEU A 212 -4.07 -7.14 -10.30
N PRO A 213 -4.57 -8.22 -10.96
CA PRO A 213 -3.72 -9.23 -11.57
C PRO A 213 -2.68 -8.67 -12.55
N ALA A 214 -3.10 -7.76 -13.44
CA ALA A 214 -2.21 -7.15 -14.42
C ALA A 214 -1.14 -6.25 -13.76
N ILE A 215 -1.50 -5.55 -12.68
CA ILE A 215 -0.58 -4.71 -11.91
C ILE A 215 0.47 -5.59 -11.22
N VAL A 216 0.05 -6.67 -10.56
CA VAL A 216 0.96 -7.61 -9.87
C VAL A 216 1.89 -8.29 -10.87
N ASP A 217 1.38 -8.75 -12.01
CA ASP A 217 2.19 -9.38 -13.05
C ASP A 217 3.23 -8.43 -13.65
N SER A 218 2.85 -7.16 -13.87
CA SER A 218 3.77 -6.12 -14.35
C SER A 218 4.85 -5.84 -13.31
N GLY A 219 4.45 -5.80 -12.04
CA GLY A 219 5.36 -5.54 -10.94
C GLY A 219 6.36 -6.65 -10.65
N ALA A 220 5.90 -7.90 -10.72
CA ALA A 220 6.77 -9.06 -10.61
C ALA A 220 7.84 -9.11 -11.72
N ARG A 221 7.57 -8.50 -12.89
CA ARG A 221 8.52 -8.38 -14.01
C ARG A 221 9.43 -7.15 -13.92
N GLY A 222 9.26 -6.30 -12.91
CA GLY A 222 10.06 -5.08 -12.72
C GLY A 222 9.71 -3.95 -13.69
N THR A 223 8.56 -3.99 -14.34
CA THR A 223 8.09 -2.96 -15.28
C THR A 223 6.87 -2.27 -14.70
N PHE A 224 6.97 -1.00 -14.32
CA PHE A 224 5.81 -0.22 -13.87
C PHE A 224 5.59 1.00 -14.74
N ALA A 225 4.33 1.25 -15.08
CA ALA A 225 3.82 2.50 -15.62
C ALA A 225 2.89 3.13 -14.57
N HIS A 226 3.01 4.43 -14.32
CA HIS A 226 2.09 5.15 -13.44
C HIS A 226 0.71 5.25 -14.09
N HIS A 227 -0.35 4.94 -13.32
CA HIS A 227 -1.75 5.13 -13.74
C HIS A 227 -2.39 6.28 -12.95
N ALA A 228 -3.29 7.03 -13.59
CA ALA A 228 -3.88 8.25 -13.01
C ALA A 228 -4.95 7.98 -11.92
N ASP A 229 -5.55 6.78 -11.90
CA ASP A 229 -6.70 6.44 -11.04
C ASP A 229 -6.30 5.66 -9.77
N GLY A 230 -5.01 5.41 -9.57
CA GLY A 230 -4.47 4.63 -8.46
C GLY A 230 -2.95 4.71 -8.46
N TYR A 231 -2.37 4.78 -7.28
CA TYR A 231 -0.92 4.89 -7.14
C TYR A 231 -0.32 3.51 -6.80
N VAL A 232 0.73 3.15 -7.53
CA VAL A 232 1.52 1.94 -7.31
C VAL A 232 2.89 2.38 -6.80
N GLN A 233 3.22 2.03 -5.56
CA GLN A 233 4.53 2.22 -4.96
C GLN A 233 5.36 0.95 -5.10
N VAL A 234 6.64 1.13 -5.43
CA VAL A 234 7.61 0.03 -5.51
C VAL A 234 8.82 0.46 -4.71
N ASP A 235 8.99 -0.12 -3.54
CA ASP A 235 10.15 0.13 -2.70
C ASP A 235 11.11 -1.05 -2.84
N ASN A 236 12.34 -0.76 -3.29
CA ASN A 236 13.44 -1.72 -3.32
C ASN A 236 14.30 -1.49 -2.07
N ASP A 237 14.04 -2.25 -0.99
CA ASP A 237 14.77 -2.14 0.29
C ASP A 237 16.14 -2.89 0.27
N ALA A 238 16.78 -3.01 -0.89
CA ALA A 238 18.11 -3.62 -0.98
C ALA A 238 19.20 -2.66 -0.45
N PRO A 239 20.20 -3.13 0.33
CA PRO A 239 21.35 -2.29 0.69
C PRO A 239 22.06 -1.84 -0.59
N ALA A 240 22.17 -0.53 -0.75
CA ALA A 240 22.56 0.18 -1.96
C ALA A 240 23.67 -0.48 -2.78
N ALA A 241 23.34 -0.91 -4.01
CA ALA A 241 24.29 -0.99 -5.13
C ALA A 241 23.54 -1.32 -6.44
N ILE A 242 22.69 -0.42 -6.96
CA ILE A 242 22.33 -0.43 -8.39
C ILE A 242 22.27 1.01 -8.89
N ASP A 243 23.12 1.27 -9.87
CA ASP A 243 23.24 2.46 -10.71
C ASP A 243 21.86 2.88 -11.26
N THR A 244 21.34 4.03 -10.82
CA THR A 244 20.11 4.60 -11.36
C THR A 244 20.41 5.27 -12.69
N ALA A 245 20.02 4.63 -13.79
CA ALA A 245 19.89 5.30 -15.07
C ALA A 245 18.64 6.21 -15.04
N GLU A 246 18.86 7.51 -14.92
CA GLU A 246 17.82 8.52 -15.17
C GLU A 246 17.49 8.56 -16.66
N GLY A 247 16.21 8.37 -16.98
CA GLY A 247 15.68 8.49 -18.34
C GLY A 247 14.36 9.23 -18.33
N THR A 248 14.40 10.53 -18.64
CA THR A 248 13.22 11.34 -18.92
C THR A 248 12.75 11.03 -20.35
N LEU A 249 11.59 10.37 -20.50
CA LEU A 249 10.92 10.28 -21.81
C LEU A 249 9.97 11.47 -21.97
N GLY A 250 10.40 12.44 -22.76
CA GLY A 250 9.58 13.55 -23.23
C GLY A 250 8.53 13.07 -24.24
N LEU A 251 7.29 13.51 -24.05
CA LEU A 251 6.21 13.39 -25.03
C LEU A 251 6.32 14.54 -26.04
N GLU A 252 7.06 14.33 -27.13
CA GLU A 252 6.88 15.07 -28.38
C GLU A 252 6.82 14.06 -29.54
N GLY A 253 5.71 14.06 -30.28
CA GLY A 253 5.58 13.34 -31.55
C GLY A 253 4.77 12.05 -31.52
N LEU A 254 3.45 12.16 -31.30
CA LEU A 254 2.50 11.22 -31.89
C LEU A 254 1.69 11.98 -32.94
N ASP A 255 2.15 11.88 -34.18
CA ASP A 255 1.38 12.23 -35.37
C ASP A 255 0.11 11.36 -35.44
N ASP A 256 -0.94 11.93 -36.02
CA ASP A 256 -2.26 11.34 -36.24
C ASP A 256 -2.19 9.86 -36.70
N PRO A 257 -3.09 8.99 -36.19
CA PRO A 257 -3.17 7.61 -36.65
C PRO A 257 -3.59 7.60 -38.12
N LYS A 258 -2.69 7.14 -39.00
CA LYS A 258 -3.03 6.78 -40.38
C LYS A 258 -4.08 5.67 -40.35
N GLU A 259 -5.16 5.89 -41.09
CA GLU A 259 -6.16 4.89 -41.44
C GLU A 259 -5.46 3.60 -41.91
N ILE A 260 -5.78 2.50 -41.25
CA ILE A 260 -5.37 1.16 -41.69
C ILE A 260 -6.42 0.73 -42.73
N GLU A 261 -6.03 0.69 -44.01
CA GLU A 261 -6.85 0.07 -45.05
C GLU A 261 -7.00 -1.43 -44.76
N GLU A 262 -8.25 -1.89 -44.67
CA GLU A 262 -8.57 -3.31 -44.56
C GLU A 262 -8.12 -4.07 -45.83
N PRO A 263 -7.49 -5.25 -45.69
CA PRO A 263 -7.10 -6.05 -46.84
C PRO A 263 -8.32 -6.60 -47.58
N GLN A 264 -8.42 -6.26 -48.87
CA GLN A 264 -9.40 -6.84 -49.80
C GLN A 264 -9.13 -8.35 -49.97
N PRO A 265 -10.16 -9.21 -49.95
CA PRO A 265 -10.00 -10.63 -50.19
C PRO A 265 -10.10 -10.91 -51.69
N ASP A 266 -9.03 -11.34 -52.35
CA ASP A 266 -9.17 -11.95 -53.69
C ASP A 266 -8.12 -13.02 -54.01
N ASN A 267 -8.65 -14.12 -54.56
CA ASN A 267 -8.06 -15.15 -55.41
C ASN A 267 -7.02 -16.13 -54.82
N ILE A 268 -7.55 -17.19 -54.20
CA ILE A 268 -6.90 -18.51 -54.13
C ILE A 268 -7.57 -19.43 -55.17
N TYR A 269 -7.24 -19.27 -56.45
CA TYR A 269 -7.39 -20.32 -57.47
C TYR A 269 -6.35 -20.07 -58.58
N GLU A 270 -5.76 -21.16 -59.07
CA GLU A 270 -4.80 -21.27 -60.19
C GLU A 270 -3.30 -21.26 -59.88
N ALA A 271 -2.76 -22.45 -59.57
CA ALA A 271 -1.48 -22.93 -60.14
C ALA A 271 -1.28 -24.42 -59.83
N ALA A 272 -1.93 -25.30 -60.60
CA ALA A 272 -1.59 -26.73 -60.67
C ALA A 272 -1.75 -27.21 -62.12
N ARG A 273 -0.71 -26.97 -62.93
CA ARG A 273 -0.45 -27.43 -64.31
C ARG A 273 0.81 -26.66 -64.73
N GLU A 274 1.94 -27.19 -65.19
CA GLU A 274 2.32 -28.45 -65.81
C GLU A 274 3.80 -28.73 -65.46
N VAL A 275 4.15 -29.97 -65.17
CA VAL A 275 5.51 -30.51 -65.40
C VAL A 275 5.30 -31.91 -65.99
N ASP A 276 5.43 -31.98 -67.31
CA ASP A 276 5.93 -33.12 -68.09
C ASP A 276 6.81 -32.53 -69.21
#